data_AF-A0A3S9V4C7-F1
#
_entry.id   AF-A0A3S9V4C7-F1
#
_cell.length_a   1.000
_cell.length_b   1.000
_cell.length_c   1.000
_cell.angle_alpha   90.00
_cell.angle_beta   90.00
_cell.angle_gamma   90.00
#
_symmetry.space_group_name_H-M   'P 1'
#
loop_
_entity.id
_entity.type
_entity.pdbx_description
1 polymer ?
#
loop_
_entity_poly.entity_id
_entity_poly.type
_entity_poly.pdbx_seq_one_letter_code
_entity_poly.pdbx_strand_id
1 'polypeptide(L)'
;MFQRYRKTHLEDYVEQLFLQHSILSPEDITIGSISEGMNIKTEYAAIKSTSLRSASGKHIIILDKRNSSQKQREDFLHELGHLLRHEGNQILLPKPFVQYQEEDAEQFVLYALMPFFMIDALELSPDRKQAIQQLSDVFAVGISLASKRYDQIVRREFDAAITATKTVAIGKRLNSVKEVKPIDAYGPQFKVYYDPTGTMDGPSQMVVFLDERTQINCREIELPIGERLPEIDPDELNEIECTPVQSTDIGCFDGVVTLSVNELVFRYGLSKRKFIINMNVVDMLIARDQAVSRRLSW
;
A
#
# COMPACT_ATOMS: atom_id res chain seq x y z
N MET A 1 16.80 -10.76 -13.87
CA MET A 1 15.76 -11.73 -14.29
C MET A 1 14.37 -11.09 -14.40
N PHE A 2 14.10 -10.01 -13.65
CA PHE A 2 12.78 -9.40 -13.53
C PHE A 2 12.78 -7.98 -14.11
N GLN A 3 12.58 -7.86 -15.42
CA GLN A 3 12.76 -6.58 -16.13
C GLN A 3 11.59 -5.59 -15.96
N ARG A 4 10.41 -6.08 -15.57
CA ARG A 4 9.19 -5.27 -15.45
C ARG A 4 8.71 -5.14 -14.01
N TYR A 5 9.36 -5.81 -13.08
CA TYR A 5 9.08 -5.71 -11.67
C TYR A 5 9.24 -4.27 -11.21
N ARG A 6 8.23 -3.79 -10.50
CA ARG A 6 8.27 -2.51 -9.80
C ARG A 6 8.16 -2.80 -8.32
N LYS A 7 9.15 -2.29 -7.57
CA LYS A 7 9.13 -2.29 -6.11
C LYS A 7 7.89 -1.54 -5.62
N THR A 8 7.30 -2.02 -4.54
CA THR A 8 6.38 -1.19 -3.78
C THR A 8 7.19 -0.14 -3.00
N HIS A 9 6.50 0.88 -2.52
CA HIS A 9 7.12 1.87 -1.65
C HIS A 9 7.64 1.30 -0.34
N LEU A 10 7.03 0.23 0.20
CA LEU A 10 7.60 -0.45 1.36
C LEU A 10 8.92 -1.14 1.01
N GLU A 11 9.06 -1.67 -0.20
CA GLU A 11 10.34 -2.22 -0.68
C GLU A 11 11.37 -1.13 -0.92
N ASP A 12 10.97 0.01 -1.51
CA ASP A 12 11.85 1.18 -1.66
C ASP A 12 12.26 1.74 -0.30
N TYR A 13 11.35 1.81 0.67
CA TYR A 13 11.62 2.23 2.04
C TYR A 13 12.65 1.31 2.70
N VAL A 14 12.45 -0.01 2.62
CA VAL A 14 13.40 -1.01 3.14
C VAL A 14 14.76 -0.87 2.48
N GLU A 15 14.80 -0.69 1.15
CA GLU A 15 16.04 -0.50 0.42
C GLU A 15 16.76 0.77 0.86
N GLN A 16 16.08 1.91 0.92
CA GLN A 16 16.69 3.16 1.37
C GLN A 16 17.18 3.07 2.82
N LEU A 17 16.38 2.46 3.70
CA LEU A 17 16.76 2.19 5.09
C LEU A 17 18.05 1.36 5.14
N PHE A 18 18.13 0.28 4.36
CA PHE A 18 19.29 -0.61 4.37
C PHE A 18 20.53 0.07 3.78
N LEU A 19 20.39 0.78 2.67
CA LEU A 19 21.48 1.55 2.06
C LEU A 19 22.02 2.63 3.01
N GLN A 20 21.13 3.38 3.69
CA GLN A 20 21.50 4.40 4.67
C GLN A 20 22.31 3.82 5.85
N HIS A 21 22.02 2.58 6.23
CA HIS A 21 22.70 1.88 7.32
C HIS A 21 23.78 0.89 6.84
N SER A 22 24.23 1.00 5.57
CA SER A 22 25.30 0.18 4.98
C SER A 22 25.02 -1.34 5.03
N ILE A 23 23.76 -1.75 4.93
CA ILE A 23 23.32 -3.14 4.79
C ILE A 23 23.19 -3.41 3.29
N LEU A 24 24.25 -3.92 2.68
CA LEU A 24 24.38 -3.98 1.22
C LEU A 24 24.26 -5.40 0.66
N SER A 25 24.44 -6.42 1.50
CA SER A 25 24.41 -7.83 1.14
C SER A 25 23.50 -8.66 2.06
N PRO A 26 23.01 -9.83 1.63
CA PRO A 26 22.19 -10.71 2.45
C PRO A 26 22.82 -11.08 3.80
N GLU A 27 24.15 -11.20 3.84
CA GLU A 27 24.94 -11.51 5.03
C GLU A 27 24.96 -10.36 6.05
N ASP A 28 24.70 -9.13 5.60
CA ASP A 28 24.59 -7.95 6.48
C ASP A 28 23.26 -7.91 7.23
N ILE A 29 22.26 -8.69 6.81
CA ILE A 29 20.92 -8.74 7.42
C ILE A 29 20.98 -9.59 8.70
N THR A 30 21.67 -9.05 9.70
CA THR A 30 21.81 -9.65 11.04
C THR A 30 21.27 -8.70 12.11
N ILE A 31 20.83 -9.28 13.23
CA ILE A 31 20.41 -8.52 14.41
C ILE A 31 21.53 -7.56 14.86
N GLY A 32 22.79 -8.02 14.84
CA GLY A 32 23.93 -7.21 15.27
C GLY A 32 24.14 -5.99 14.38
N SER A 33 24.29 -6.21 13.06
CA SER A 33 24.53 -5.15 12.09
C SER A 33 23.44 -4.09 12.11
N ILE A 34 22.18 -4.52 12.12
CA ILE A 34 21.03 -3.60 12.11
C ILE A 34 20.93 -2.83 13.43
N SER A 35 21.07 -3.51 14.57
CA SER A 35 20.99 -2.85 15.89
C SER A 35 22.10 -1.83 16.10
N GLU A 36 23.32 -2.14 15.66
CA GLU A 36 24.44 -1.20 15.72
C GLU A 36 24.20 0.00 14.78
N GLY A 37 23.88 -0.27 13.52
CA GLY A 37 23.65 0.78 12.51
C GLY A 37 22.52 1.73 12.89
N MET A 38 21.47 1.24 13.55
CA MET A 38 20.28 2.02 13.92
C MET A 38 20.25 2.45 15.40
N ASN A 39 21.33 2.21 16.16
CA ASN A 39 21.41 2.52 17.60
C ASN A 39 20.26 1.93 18.45
N ILE A 40 19.88 0.69 18.15
CA ILE A 40 18.82 -0.05 18.85
C ILE A 40 19.47 -0.93 19.92
N LYS A 41 18.95 -0.87 21.16
CA LYS A 41 19.35 -1.82 22.20
C LYS A 41 18.60 -3.13 22.01
N THR A 42 19.31 -4.22 21.79
CA THR A 42 18.70 -5.56 21.76
C THR A 42 18.94 -6.30 23.07
N GLU A 43 17.88 -6.87 23.64
CA GLU A 43 17.93 -7.73 24.82
C GLU A 43 17.26 -9.08 24.54
N TYR A 44 17.56 -10.09 25.36
CA TYR A 44 17.01 -11.44 25.21
C TYR A 44 16.40 -11.91 26.53
N ALA A 45 15.11 -12.24 26.52
CA ALA A 45 14.37 -12.66 27.70
C ALA A 45 13.39 -13.80 27.36
N ALA A 46 12.93 -14.57 28.36
CA ALA A 46 11.96 -15.66 28.14
C ALA A 46 10.51 -15.13 28.12
N ILE A 47 10.27 -14.13 27.27
CA ILE A 47 8.96 -13.50 27.04
C ILE A 47 8.73 -13.40 25.53
N LYS A 48 7.48 -13.21 25.11
CA LYS A 48 7.18 -12.90 23.70
C LYS A 48 7.99 -11.67 23.28
N SER A 49 8.61 -11.75 22.09
CA SER A 49 9.35 -10.64 21.50
C SER A 49 8.49 -9.37 21.48
N THR A 50 9.11 -8.23 21.76
CA THR A 50 8.43 -6.93 21.87
C THR A 50 9.42 -5.78 21.70
N SER A 51 8.91 -4.62 21.34
CA SER A 51 9.67 -3.39 21.22
C SER A 51 9.09 -2.26 22.07
N LEU A 52 9.97 -1.37 22.53
CA LEU A 52 9.59 -0.20 23.30
C LEU A 52 10.60 0.93 23.15
N ARG A 53 10.16 2.14 23.49
CA ARG A 53 11.01 3.32 23.59
C ARG A 53 11.24 3.66 25.06
N SER A 54 12.49 3.80 25.46
CA SER A 54 12.82 4.22 26.82
C SER A 54 12.36 5.66 27.08
N ALA A 55 12.28 6.05 28.36
CA ALA A 55 12.01 7.43 28.74
C ALA A 55 13.05 8.44 28.20
N SER A 56 14.27 7.96 27.89
CA SER A 56 15.32 8.75 27.24
C SER A 56 15.24 8.76 25.71
N GLY A 57 14.19 8.19 25.13
CA GLY A 57 13.98 8.13 23.68
C GLY A 57 14.71 6.99 22.96
N LYS A 58 15.47 6.16 23.70
CA LYS A 58 16.25 5.05 23.12
C LYS A 58 15.33 3.91 22.71
N HIS A 59 15.52 3.40 21.50
CA HIS A 59 14.84 2.22 20.98
C HIS A 59 15.38 0.95 21.62
N ILE A 60 14.47 0.08 22.07
CA ILE A 60 14.80 -1.21 22.69
C ILE A 60 13.93 -2.29 22.05
N ILE A 61 14.56 -3.38 21.61
CA ILE A 61 13.89 -4.61 21.16
C ILE A 61 14.28 -5.73 22.12
N ILE A 62 13.30 -6.44 22.66
CA ILE A 62 13.48 -7.62 23.50
C ILE A 62 13.05 -8.83 22.68
N LEU A 63 13.95 -9.79 22.49
CA LEU A 63 13.70 -11.01 21.73
C LEU A 63 13.47 -12.21 22.65
N ASP A 64 12.57 -13.11 22.25
CA ASP A 64 12.35 -14.35 22.99
C ASP A 64 13.58 -15.25 22.89
N LYS A 65 14.29 -15.42 24.01
CA LYS A 65 15.51 -16.23 24.08
C LYS A 65 15.27 -17.73 23.85
N ARG A 66 14.00 -18.18 23.85
CA ARG A 66 13.62 -19.58 23.63
C ARG A 66 13.47 -19.90 22.13
N ASN A 67 13.35 -18.88 21.28
CA ASN A 67 13.21 -19.05 19.84
C ASN A 67 14.54 -19.43 19.18
N SER A 68 14.47 -20.10 18.03
CA SER A 68 15.66 -20.37 17.21
C SER A 68 16.26 -19.06 16.69
N SER A 69 17.54 -19.05 16.32
CA SER A 69 18.21 -17.86 15.80
C SER A 69 17.51 -17.30 14.54
N GLN A 70 16.99 -18.19 13.68
CA GLN A 70 16.20 -17.77 12.52
C GLN A 70 14.91 -17.05 12.95
N LYS A 71 14.17 -17.63 13.91
CA LYS A 71 12.93 -17.02 14.40
C LYS A 71 13.18 -15.72 15.17
N GLN A 72 14.29 -15.62 15.91
CA GLN A 72 14.71 -14.39 16.57
C GLN A 72 15.02 -13.28 15.55
N ARG A 73 15.60 -13.63 14.39
CA ARG A 73 15.85 -12.66 13.32
C ARG A 73 14.55 -12.18 12.65
N GLU A 74 13.60 -13.08 12.42
CA GLU A 74 12.25 -12.73 11.94
C GLU A 74 11.54 -11.82 12.95
N ASP A 75 11.52 -12.20 14.23
CA ASP A 75 10.90 -11.41 15.30
C ASP A 75 11.57 -10.03 15.45
N PHE A 76 12.90 -9.97 15.33
CA PHE A 76 13.63 -8.71 15.39
C PHE A 76 13.19 -7.73 14.30
N LEU A 77 13.03 -8.21 13.06
CA LEU A 77 12.56 -7.37 11.97
C LEU A 77 11.09 -6.98 12.12
N HIS A 78 10.26 -7.84 12.71
CA HIS A 78 8.87 -7.54 13.02
C HIS A 78 8.78 -6.38 14.03
N GLU A 79 9.53 -6.49 15.11
CA GLU A 79 9.62 -5.46 16.15
C GLU A 79 10.28 -4.16 15.64
N LEU A 80 11.26 -4.27 14.75
CA LEU A 80 11.83 -3.12 14.05
C LEU A 80 10.78 -2.40 13.21
N GLY A 81 9.93 -3.14 12.49
CA GLY A 81 8.80 -2.60 11.75
C GLY A 81 7.89 -1.77 12.66
N HIS A 82 7.52 -2.30 13.83
CA HIS A 82 6.75 -1.53 14.82
C HIS A 82 7.46 -0.25 15.26
N LEU A 83 8.76 -0.31 15.60
CA LEU A 83 9.49 0.87 16.07
C LEU A 83 9.64 1.98 15.03
N LEU A 84 9.75 1.62 13.76
CA LEU A 84 10.00 2.56 12.67
C LEU A 84 8.73 3.10 12.02
N ARG A 85 7.65 2.31 12.01
CA ARG A 85 6.47 2.59 11.19
C ARG A 85 5.21 2.82 11.99
N HIS A 86 5.18 2.42 13.26
CA HIS A 86 3.96 2.45 14.06
C HIS A 86 4.12 3.33 15.30
N GLU A 87 3.06 4.09 15.60
CA GLU A 87 2.91 4.83 16.84
C GLU A 87 1.65 4.40 17.58
N GLY A 88 1.61 4.65 18.89
CA GLY A 88 0.48 4.34 19.74
C GLY A 88 0.63 3.05 20.54
N ASN A 89 -0.13 2.96 21.63
CA ASN A 89 -0.17 1.77 22.47
C ASN A 89 -1.21 0.79 21.91
N GLN A 90 -0.76 -0.35 21.37
CA GLN A 90 -1.65 -1.37 20.80
C GLN A 90 -2.74 -1.88 21.76
N ILE A 91 -2.54 -1.80 23.09
CA ILE A 91 -3.57 -2.16 24.08
C ILE A 91 -4.74 -1.18 24.04
N LEU A 92 -4.49 0.08 23.68
CA LEU A 92 -5.46 1.16 23.65
C LEU A 92 -6.02 1.41 22.24
N LEU A 93 -5.35 0.92 21.19
CA LEU A 93 -5.78 1.10 19.81
C LEU A 93 -7.02 0.24 19.51
N PRO A 94 -7.97 0.74 18.68
CA PRO A 94 -9.08 -0.09 18.21
C PRO A 94 -8.55 -1.29 17.41
N LYS A 95 -9.24 -2.44 17.51
CA LYS A 95 -8.81 -3.71 16.90
C LYS A 95 -8.42 -3.61 15.40
N PRO A 96 -9.16 -2.89 14.54
CA PRO A 96 -8.77 -2.76 13.13
C PRO A 96 -7.40 -2.08 12.93
N PHE A 97 -7.04 -1.11 13.78
CA PHE A 97 -5.73 -0.46 13.70
C PHE A 97 -4.60 -1.38 14.14
N VAL A 98 -4.83 -2.20 15.17
CA VAL A 98 -3.85 -3.21 15.59
C VAL A 98 -3.65 -4.23 14.47
N GLN A 99 -4.74 -4.71 13.86
CA GLN A 99 -4.65 -5.66 12.74
C GLN A 99 -3.85 -5.08 11.57
N TYR A 100 -4.12 -3.84 11.17
CA TYR A 100 -3.35 -3.14 10.14
C TYR A 100 -1.86 -3.09 10.47
N GLN A 101 -1.49 -2.75 11.71
CA GLN A 101 -0.09 -2.67 12.13
C GLN A 101 0.61 -4.03 12.08
N GLU A 102 -0.07 -5.11 12.47
CA GLU A 102 0.49 -6.46 12.37
C GLU A 102 0.67 -6.89 10.92
N GLU A 103 -0.31 -6.62 10.05
CA GLU A 103 -0.24 -6.95 8.62
C GLU A 103 0.88 -6.17 7.91
N ASP A 104 1.04 -4.88 8.22
CA ASP A 104 2.14 -4.05 7.70
C ASP A 104 3.52 -4.55 8.19
N ALA A 105 3.63 -4.89 9.48
CA ALA A 105 4.85 -5.46 10.06
C ALA A 105 5.22 -6.81 9.40
N GLU A 106 4.24 -7.68 9.12
CA GLU A 106 4.47 -8.93 8.40
C GLU A 106 4.99 -8.71 6.97
N GLN A 107 4.48 -7.70 6.26
CA GLN A 107 5.01 -7.33 4.94
C GLN A 107 6.42 -6.74 5.04
N PHE A 108 6.66 -5.90 6.04
CA PHE A 108 7.99 -5.34 6.31
C PHE A 108 9.02 -6.45 6.51
N VAL A 109 8.71 -7.46 7.34
CA VAL A 109 9.58 -8.63 7.56
C VAL A 109 9.93 -9.33 6.25
N LEU A 110 8.94 -9.56 5.39
CA LEU A 110 9.14 -10.25 4.11
C LEU A 110 10.12 -9.49 3.20
N TYR A 111 10.02 -8.16 3.16
CA TYR A 111 10.88 -7.31 2.32
C TYR A 111 12.25 -7.05 2.96
N ALA A 112 12.30 -6.92 4.28
CA ALA A 112 13.55 -6.72 5.02
C ALA A 112 14.42 -7.98 5.04
N LEU A 113 13.82 -9.18 5.11
CA LEU A 113 14.58 -10.43 5.03
C LEU A 113 15.08 -10.76 3.62
N MET A 114 14.34 -10.32 2.60
CA MET A 114 14.67 -10.60 1.20
C MET A 114 14.42 -9.35 0.33
N PRO A 115 15.28 -8.31 0.47
CA PRO A 115 15.13 -7.06 -0.27
C PRO A 115 15.27 -7.29 -1.76
N PHE A 116 14.41 -6.65 -2.56
CA PHE A 116 14.38 -6.91 -4.00
C PHE A 116 15.69 -6.51 -4.70
N PHE A 117 16.34 -5.41 -4.30
CA PHE A 117 17.62 -5.01 -4.91
C PHE A 117 18.74 -6.05 -4.72
N MET A 118 18.73 -6.79 -3.62
CA MET A 118 19.66 -7.90 -3.39
C MET A 118 19.27 -9.11 -4.23
N ILE A 119 17.96 -9.40 -4.36
CA ILE A 119 17.46 -10.49 -5.21
C ILE A 119 17.78 -10.25 -6.69
N ASP A 120 17.59 -9.04 -7.19
CA ASP A 120 17.78 -8.72 -8.61
C ASP A 120 19.25 -8.81 -9.04
N ALA A 121 20.17 -8.68 -8.09
CA ALA A 121 21.60 -8.92 -8.29
C ALA A 121 21.97 -10.42 -8.38
N LEU A 122 21.05 -11.34 -8.04
CA LEU A 122 21.29 -12.79 -8.09
C LEU A 122 20.98 -13.38 -9.47
N GLU A 123 21.78 -14.37 -9.87
CA GLU A 123 21.46 -15.26 -10.97
C GLU A 123 20.61 -16.45 -10.47
N LEU A 124 19.30 -16.25 -10.41
CA LEU A 124 18.37 -17.31 -10.02
C LEU A 124 18.16 -18.33 -11.14
N SER A 125 18.00 -19.60 -10.75
CA SER A 125 17.66 -20.69 -11.66
C SER A 125 16.30 -20.45 -12.33
N PRO A 126 16.13 -20.80 -13.62
CA PRO A 126 14.82 -20.79 -14.26
C PRO A 126 13.87 -21.85 -13.69
N ASP A 127 14.39 -22.87 -13.00
CA ASP A 127 13.55 -23.83 -12.26
C ASP A 127 13.07 -23.21 -10.95
N ARG A 128 11.74 -23.13 -10.79
CA ARG A 128 11.11 -22.52 -9.61
C ARG A 128 11.58 -23.14 -8.29
N LYS A 129 11.74 -24.47 -8.21
CA LYS A 129 12.12 -25.13 -6.95
C LYS A 129 13.55 -24.78 -6.57
N GLN A 130 14.46 -24.80 -7.54
CA GLN A 130 15.85 -24.39 -7.34
C GLN A 130 15.95 -22.91 -6.99
N ALA A 131 15.21 -22.01 -7.65
CA ALA A 131 15.21 -20.59 -7.32
C ALA A 131 14.75 -20.32 -5.88
N ILE A 132 13.70 -21.01 -5.43
CA ILE A 132 13.22 -20.92 -4.04
C ILE A 132 14.28 -21.43 -3.06
N GLN A 133 14.94 -22.55 -3.39
CA GLN A 133 16.03 -23.07 -2.55
C GLN A 133 17.20 -22.07 -2.49
N GLN A 134 17.61 -21.49 -3.62
CA GLN A 134 18.64 -20.46 -3.67
C GLN A 134 18.30 -19.26 -2.78
N LEU A 135 17.07 -18.74 -2.85
CA LEU A 135 16.63 -17.64 -1.98
C LEU A 135 16.63 -18.04 -0.50
N SER A 136 16.17 -19.25 -0.19
CA SER A 136 16.18 -19.79 1.17
C SER A 136 17.59 -19.83 1.73
N ASP A 137 18.55 -20.31 0.94
CA ASP A 137 19.94 -20.48 1.35
C ASP A 137 20.67 -19.13 1.46
N VAL A 138 20.56 -18.28 0.43
CA VAL A 138 21.24 -16.96 0.38
C VAL A 138 20.77 -16.05 1.51
N PHE A 139 19.46 -15.97 1.75
CA PHE A 139 18.92 -15.11 2.80
C PHE A 139 18.80 -15.83 4.14
N ALA A 140 19.18 -17.11 4.25
CA ALA A 140 19.06 -17.95 5.44
C ALA A 140 17.64 -17.97 6.06
N VAL A 141 16.61 -17.99 5.20
CA VAL A 141 15.19 -18.02 5.61
C VAL A 141 14.59 -19.40 5.36
N GLY A 142 13.43 -19.68 5.95
CA GLY A 142 12.69 -20.90 5.68
C GLY A 142 12.11 -20.95 4.26
N ILE A 143 12.02 -22.16 3.70
CA ILE A 143 11.52 -22.41 2.33
C ILE A 143 10.13 -21.82 2.08
N SER A 144 9.25 -21.82 3.09
CA SER A 144 7.91 -21.24 2.96
C SER A 144 7.95 -19.74 2.71
N LEU A 145 8.83 -19.02 3.42
CA LEU A 145 9.00 -17.57 3.26
C LEU A 145 9.66 -17.24 1.92
N ALA A 146 10.71 -17.99 1.55
CA ALA A 146 11.35 -17.87 0.24
C ALA A 146 10.35 -18.11 -0.91
N SER A 147 9.49 -19.14 -0.81
CA SER A 147 8.43 -19.39 -1.78
C SER A 147 7.44 -18.22 -1.85
N LYS A 148 6.97 -17.71 -0.70
CA LYS A 148 6.06 -16.56 -0.64
C LYS A 148 6.65 -15.36 -1.36
N ARG A 149 7.94 -15.07 -1.12
CA ARG A 149 8.64 -13.96 -1.76
C ARG A 149 8.83 -14.16 -3.27
N TYR A 150 9.29 -15.33 -3.67
CA TYR A 150 9.50 -15.67 -5.08
C TYR A 150 8.20 -15.56 -5.88
N ASP A 151 7.11 -16.18 -5.40
CA ASP A 151 5.82 -16.19 -6.08
C ASP A 151 5.24 -14.77 -6.19
N GLN A 152 5.42 -13.94 -5.17
CA GLN A 152 5.03 -12.54 -5.20
C GLN A 152 5.79 -11.75 -6.29
N ILE A 153 7.11 -11.97 -6.41
CA ILE A 153 7.93 -11.31 -7.43
C ILE A 153 7.50 -11.72 -8.83
N VAL A 154 7.38 -13.03 -9.07
CA VAL A 154 6.95 -13.57 -10.37
C VAL A 154 5.56 -13.07 -10.75
N ARG A 155 4.62 -13.04 -9.80
CA ARG A 155 3.27 -12.53 -10.05
C ARG A 155 3.28 -11.06 -10.47
N ARG A 156 4.04 -10.20 -9.77
CA ARG A 156 4.13 -8.77 -10.10
C ARG A 156 4.84 -8.54 -11.45
N GLU A 157 5.89 -9.28 -11.76
CA GLU A 157 6.54 -9.25 -13.08
C GLU A 157 5.55 -9.61 -14.20
N PHE A 158 4.75 -10.66 -13.99
CA PHE A 158 3.74 -11.10 -14.94
C PHE A 158 2.60 -10.08 -15.10
N ASP A 159 2.08 -9.53 -14.01
CA ASP A 159 1.04 -8.50 -14.02
C ASP A 159 1.53 -7.22 -14.74
N ALA A 160 2.79 -6.84 -14.53
CA ALA A 160 3.42 -5.74 -15.24
C ALA A 160 3.58 -6.03 -16.75
N ALA A 161 3.95 -7.26 -17.12
CA ALA A 161 4.04 -7.68 -18.53
C ALA A 161 2.67 -7.65 -19.24
N ILE A 162 1.60 -8.12 -18.58
CA ILE A 162 0.24 -8.06 -19.12
C ILE A 162 -0.19 -6.61 -19.32
N THR A 163 0.04 -5.76 -18.33
CA THR A 163 -0.32 -4.35 -18.39
C THR A 163 0.39 -3.65 -19.54
N ALA A 164 1.71 -3.85 -19.70
CA ALA A 164 2.47 -3.31 -20.82
C ALA A 164 1.95 -3.80 -22.19
N THR A 165 1.59 -5.08 -22.31
CA THR A 165 1.07 -5.65 -23.55
C THR A 165 -0.31 -5.08 -23.91
N LYS A 166 -1.17 -4.86 -22.91
CA LYS A 166 -2.47 -4.19 -23.10
C LYS A 166 -2.31 -2.74 -23.54
N THR A 167 -1.39 -2.00 -22.93
CA THR A 167 -1.07 -0.61 -23.34
C THR A 167 -0.57 -0.55 -24.79
N VAL A 168 0.30 -1.48 -25.20
CA VAL A 168 0.78 -1.57 -26.60
C VAL A 168 -0.33 -2.01 -27.57
N ALA A 169 -1.19 -2.94 -27.18
CA ALA A 169 -2.33 -3.38 -27.99
C ALA A 169 -3.38 -2.26 -28.16
N ILE A 170 -3.62 -1.45 -27.12
CA ILE A 170 -4.45 -0.24 -27.18
C ILE A 170 -3.79 0.79 -28.10
N GLY A 171 -2.50 1.07 -27.93
CA GLY A 171 -1.73 1.98 -28.80
C GLY A 171 -1.70 1.56 -30.28
N LYS A 172 -1.64 0.24 -30.58
CA LYS A 172 -1.76 -0.28 -31.96
C LYS A 172 -3.20 -0.23 -32.50
N ARG A 173 -4.22 -0.38 -31.65
CA ARG A 173 -5.63 -0.19 -32.02
C ARG A 173 -5.93 1.28 -32.34
N LEU A 174 -5.30 2.24 -31.65
CA LEU A 174 -5.47 3.66 -31.94
C LEU A 174 -4.91 4.08 -33.31
N ASN A 175 -3.92 3.38 -33.86
CA ASN A 175 -3.32 3.72 -35.15
C ASN A 175 -4.02 3.12 -36.39
N SER A 176 -5.13 2.39 -36.23
CA SER A 176 -5.82 1.73 -37.35
C SER A 176 -7.35 1.79 -37.33
N VAL A 177 -7.96 2.50 -36.38
CA VAL A 177 -9.41 2.75 -36.39
C VAL A 177 -9.64 4.10 -37.06
N LYS A 178 -10.19 4.05 -38.29
CA LYS A 178 -10.92 5.18 -38.90
C LYS A 178 -11.75 5.86 -37.83
N GLU A 179 -11.62 7.19 -37.71
CA GLU A 179 -12.42 8.02 -36.82
C GLU A 179 -13.88 7.54 -36.78
N VAL A 180 -14.20 6.78 -35.73
CA VAL A 180 -15.57 6.68 -35.25
C VAL A 180 -15.68 7.88 -34.32
N LYS A 181 -16.43 8.90 -34.77
CA LYS A 181 -16.85 9.99 -33.88
C LYS A 181 -17.37 9.35 -32.59
N PRO A 182 -16.82 9.68 -31.41
CA PRO A 182 -17.32 9.13 -30.16
C PRO A 182 -18.77 9.60 -30.00
N ILE A 183 -19.67 8.64 -29.86
CA ILE A 183 -21.00 8.88 -29.33
C ILE A 183 -20.80 8.93 -27.81
N ASP A 184 -21.02 10.13 -27.26
CA ASP A 184 -21.10 10.56 -25.85
C ASP A 184 -19.80 10.60 -25.00
N ALA A 185 -19.13 11.76 -25.04
CA ALA A 185 -18.02 12.15 -24.14
C ALA A 185 -18.48 13.15 -23.03
N TYR A 186 -19.67 12.95 -22.45
CA TYR A 186 -20.26 13.87 -21.47
C TYR A 186 -20.59 13.14 -20.15
N GLY A 187 -19.90 13.51 -19.05
CA GLY A 187 -20.14 12.99 -17.69
C GLY A 187 -18.95 13.25 -16.75
N PRO A 188 -19.13 13.03 -15.43
CA PRO A 188 -18.04 13.19 -14.47
C PRO A 188 -16.92 12.18 -14.73
N GLN A 189 -15.67 12.61 -14.51
CA GLN A 189 -14.50 11.73 -14.60
C GLN A 189 -13.89 11.53 -13.23
N PHE A 190 -13.25 10.39 -13.04
CA PHE A 190 -12.67 9.99 -11.76
C PHE A 190 -11.23 9.54 -12.00
N LYS A 191 -10.33 10.00 -11.15
CA LYS A 191 -8.97 9.46 -11.04
C LYS A 191 -8.70 9.08 -9.60
N VAL A 192 -7.75 8.18 -9.39
CA VAL A 192 -7.38 7.71 -8.05
C VAL A 192 -5.90 7.86 -7.79
N TYR A 193 -5.57 8.22 -6.57
CA TYR A 193 -4.20 8.26 -6.06
C TYR A 193 -4.04 7.20 -4.99
N TYR A 194 -2.99 6.41 -5.12
CA TYR A 194 -2.58 5.43 -4.11
C TYR A 194 -1.47 6.08 -3.30
N ASP A 195 -1.70 6.29 -2.00
CA ASP A 195 -0.65 6.77 -1.12
C ASP A 195 0.45 5.71 -1.06
N PRO A 196 1.67 6.06 -1.46
CA PRO A 196 2.80 5.15 -1.39
C PRO A 196 3.04 4.56 0.00
N THR A 197 2.63 5.27 1.05
CA THR A 197 2.84 4.88 2.44
C THR A 197 1.69 4.07 3.06
N GLY A 198 0.57 3.92 2.34
CA GLY A 198 -0.65 3.25 2.82
C GLY A 198 -0.77 1.78 2.42
N THR A 199 -1.84 1.11 2.87
CA THR A 199 -2.18 -0.24 2.41
C THR A 199 -2.67 -0.24 0.97
N MET A 200 -2.19 -1.19 0.17
CA MET A 200 -2.57 -1.36 -1.24
C MET A 200 -4.00 -1.91 -1.43
N ASP A 201 -4.82 -1.95 -0.38
CA ASP A 201 -6.18 -2.50 -0.42
C ASP A 201 -7.16 -1.60 -1.19
N GLY A 202 -6.81 -0.32 -1.37
CA GLY A 202 -7.60 0.65 -2.11
C GLY A 202 -6.85 1.95 -2.34
N PRO A 203 -7.38 2.84 -3.20
CA PRO A 203 -6.81 4.16 -3.38
C PRO A 203 -6.91 4.95 -2.07
N SER A 204 -5.96 5.84 -1.82
CA SER A 204 -5.98 6.70 -0.64
C SER A 204 -6.80 7.96 -0.89
N GLN A 205 -6.79 8.44 -2.13
CA GLN A 205 -7.59 9.59 -2.55
C GLN A 205 -8.26 9.33 -3.90
N MET A 206 -9.44 9.91 -4.09
CA MET A 206 -10.15 9.97 -5.36
C MET A 206 -10.29 11.43 -5.78
N VAL A 207 -9.90 11.72 -7.02
CA VAL A 207 -10.09 13.03 -7.65
C VAL A 207 -11.29 12.95 -8.59
N VAL A 208 -12.28 13.80 -8.34
CA VAL A 208 -13.52 13.89 -9.11
C VAL A 208 -13.47 15.14 -9.98
N PHE A 209 -13.64 14.97 -11.29
CA PHE A 209 -13.72 16.03 -12.28
C PHE A 209 -15.17 16.16 -12.74
N LEU A 210 -15.83 17.25 -12.34
CA LEU A 210 -17.20 17.55 -12.74
C LEU A 210 -17.20 18.42 -13.99
N ASP A 211 -17.92 17.98 -15.02
CA ASP A 211 -18.25 18.82 -16.16
C ASP A 211 -19.42 19.76 -15.85
N GLU A 212 -19.60 20.81 -16.66
CA GLU A 212 -20.63 21.83 -16.43
C GLU A 212 -22.05 21.24 -16.39
N ARG A 213 -22.32 20.25 -17.25
CA ARG A 213 -23.65 19.62 -17.31
C ARG A 213 -23.93 18.87 -16.02
N THR A 214 -22.95 18.13 -15.49
CA THR A 214 -23.08 17.45 -14.20
C THR A 214 -23.28 18.45 -13.06
N GLN A 215 -22.52 19.56 -13.02
CA GLN A 215 -22.69 20.59 -11.98
C GLN A 215 -24.06 21.29 -12.01
N ILE A 216 -24.63 21.49 -13.19
CA ILE A 216 -25.92 22.18 -13.36
C ILE A 216 -27.10 21.24 -13.12
N ASN A 217 -27.00 19.99 -13.54
CA ASN A 217 -28.15 19.09 -13.65
C ASN A 217 -28.19 17.98 -12.60
N CYS A 218 -27.08 17.66 -11.94
CA CYS A 218 -27.02 16.60 -10.94
C CYS A 218 -27.02 17.19 -9.52
N ARG A 219 -27.90 16.70 -8.66
CA ARG A 219 -27.85 17.02 -7.22
C ARG A 219 -26.83 16.15 -6.50
N GLU A 220 -26.83 14.86 -6.82
CA GLU A 220 -25.87 13.89 -6.34
C GLU A 220 -25.38 13.04 -7.52
N ILE A 221 -24.18 12.48 -7.39
CA ILE A 221 -23.64 11.47 -8.30
C ILE A 221 -23.16 10.27 -7.50
N GLU A 222 -23.27 9.07 -8.08
CA GLU A 222 -22.69 7.86 -7.51
C GLU A 222 -21.18 7.84 -7.72
N LEU A 223 -20.43 7.48 -6.67
CA LEU A 223 -19.00 7.25 -6.78
C LEU A 223 -18.76 5.81 -7.25
N PRO A 224 -17.90 5.59 -8.25
CA PRO A 224 -17.63 4.26 -8.80
C PRO A 224 -16.72 3.43 -7.88
N ILE A 225 -17.19 3.13 -6.67
CA ILE A 225 -16.46 2.39 -5.65
C ILE A 225 -16.32 0.93 -6.08
N GLY A 226 -15.09 0.42 -6.07
CA GLY A 226 -14.76 -0.94 -6.50
C GLY A 226 -14.53 -1.08 -8.01
N GLU A 227 -14.73 -0.02 -8.79
CA GLU A 227 -14.35 -0.01 -10.21
C GLU A 227 -12.85 0.25 -10.40
N ARG A 228 -12.34 -0.14 -11.56
CA ARG A 228 -10.96 0.18 -11.96
C ARG A 228 -10.91 1.57 -12.58
N LEU A 229 -10.30 2.51 -11.87
CA LEU A 229 -10.19 3.90 -12.28
C LEU A 229 -8.77 4.24 -12.75
N PRO A 230 -8.60 5.25 -13.63
CA PRO A 230 -7.29 5.76 -14.01
C PRO A 230 -6.52 6.29 -12.80
N GLU A 231 -5.25 5.90 -12.67
CA GLU A 231 -4.36 6.40 -11.63
C GLU A 231 -3.85 7.81 -11.99
N ILE A 232 -3.70 8.66 -10.98
CA ILE A 232 -3.06 9.97 -11.11
C ILE A 232 -1.63 9.92 -10.57
N ASP A 233 -0.70 10.46 -11.34
CA ASP A 233 0.70 10.58 -10.94
C ASP A 233 0.84 11.57 -9.75
N PRO A 234 1.72 11.32 -8.76
CA PRO A 234 1.95 12.24 -7.64
C PRO A 234 2.31 13.67 -8.07
N ASP A 235 3.10 13.83 -9.14
CA ASP A 235 3.48 15.15 -9.67
C ASP A 235 2.25 15.83 -10.30
N GLU A 236 1.44 15.07 -11.03
CA GLU A 236 0.16 15.56 -11.58
C GLU A 236 -0.81 15.97 -10.46
N LEU A 237 -0.89 15.20 -9.36
CA LEU A 237 -1.76 15.51 -8.23
C LEU A 237 -1.35 16.81 -7.52
N ASN A 238 -0.05 17.06 -7.37
CA ASN A 238 0.49 18.28 -6.76
C ASN A 238 0.26 19.52 -7.63
N GLU A 239 0.23 19.37 -8.96
CA GLU A 239 -0.06 20.46 -9.90
C GLU A 239 -1.56 20.78 -10.01
N ILE A 240 -2.43 19.83 -9.68
CA ILE A 240 -3.87 20.05 -9.72
C ILE A 240 -4.35 20.78 -8.46
N GLU A 241 -4.86 22.00 -8.66
CA GLU A 241 -5.62 22.71 -7.62
C GLU A 241 -6.98 22.02 -7.37
N CYS A 242 -6.99 21.06 -6.44
CA CYS A 242 -8.18 20.34 -6.00
C CYS A 242 -8.85 21.03 -4.81
N THR A 243 -10.18 21.02 -4.78
CA THR A 243 -10.97 21.44 -3.61
C THR A 243 -11.30 20.22 -2.75
N PRO A 244 -10.94 20.20 -1.45
CA PRO A 244 -11.23 19.07 -0.58
C PRO A 244 -12.74 18.95 -0.30
N VAL A 245 -13.25 17.73 -0.40
CA VAL A 245 -14.64 17.37 -0.10
C VAL A 245 -14.81 17.17 1.41
N GLN A 246 -15.91 17.66 1.98
CA GLN A 246 -16.23 17.45 3.39
C GLN A 246 -16.96 16.13 3.59
N SER A 247 -16.86 15.53 4.78
CA SER A 247 -17.55 14.26 5.08
C SER A 247 -19.08 14.36 4.99
N THR A 248 -19.66 15.56 5.13
CA THR A 248 -21.10 15.81 4.97
C THR A 248 -21.55 15.84 3.51
N ASP A 249 -20.61 15.96 2.57
CA ASP A 249 -20.89 15.97 1.14
C ASP A 249 -20.94 14.54 0.57
N ILE A 250 -20.66 13.52 1.39
CA ILE A 250 -20.60 12.11 0.98
C ILE A 250 -21.69 11.32 1.70
N GLY A 251 -22.55 10.69 0.92
CA GLY A 251 -23.58 9.76 1.39
C GLY A 251 -23.12 8.32 1.26
N CYS A 252 -23.62 7.44 2.14
CA CYS A 252 -23.58 6.00 1.93
C CYS A 252 -24.89 5.39 2.40
N PHE A 253 -25.54 4.64 1.52
CA PHE A 253 -26.79 3.94 1.80
C PHE A 253 -26.84 2.64 1.01
N ASP A 254 -27.05 1.52 1.69
CA ASP A 254 -27.11 0.18 1.08
C ASP A 254 -25.85 -0.16 0.27
N GLY A 255 -24.69 0.21 0.79
CA GLY A 255 -23.39 0.03 0.12
C GLY A 255 -23.12 0.94 -1.08
N VAL A 256 -24.09 1.75 -1.52
CA VAL A 256 -23.89 2.76 -2.58
C VAL A 256 -23.37 4.05 -1.97
N VAL A 257 -22.28 4.58 -2.53
CA VAL A 257 -21.66 5.83 -2.05
C VAL A 257 -21.95 6.96 -3.03
N THR A 258 -22.45 8.09 -2.54
CA THR A 258 -22.81 9.25 -3.38
C THR A 258 -22.06 10.51 -2.96
N LEU A 259 -21.88 11.44 -3.91
CA LEU A 259 -21.32 12.77 -3.71
C LEU A 259 -22.37 13.85 -3.99
N SER A 260 -22.59 14.74 -3.03
CA SER A 260 -23.53 15.85 -3.10
C SER A 260 -23.00 17.02 -3.94
N VAL A 261 -23.19 16.92 -5.26
CA VAL A 261 -22.80 17.95 -6.24
C VAL A 261 -23.46 19.30 -5.94
N ASN A 262 -24.72 19.33 -5.52
CA ASN A 262 -25.43 20.58 -5.20
C ASN A 262 -24.77 21.35 -4.04
N GLU A 263 -24.31 20.65 -3.00
CA GLU A 263 -23.64 21.25 -1.84
C GLU A 263 -22.26 21.80 -2.23
N LEU A 264 -21.53 21.08 -3.08
CA LEU A 264 -20.25 21.54 -3.62
C LEU A 264 -20.43 22.80 -4.50
N VAL A 265 -21.43 22.81 -5.39
CA VAL A 265 -21.73 23.97 -6.24
C VAL A 265 -22.23 25.15 -5.42
N PHE A 266 -23.05 24.92 -4.38
CA PHE A 266 -23.50 25.98 -3.47
C PHE A 266 -22.32 26.62 -2.73
N ARG A 267 -21.36 25.81 -2.28
CA ARG A 267 -20.21 26.28 -1.49
C ARG A 267 -19.11 26.93 -2.34
N TYR A 268 -18.81 26.39 -3.51
CA TYR A 268 -17.64 26.78 -4.31
C TYR A 268 -17.97 27.41 -5.67
N GLY A 269 -19.23 27.40 -6.08
CA GLY A 269 -19.68 27.87 -7.39
C GLY A 269 -19.29 26.94 -8.55
N LEU A 270 -19.77 27.28 -9.75
CA LEU A 270 -19.56 26.50 -10.99
C LEU A 270 -18.13 26.59 -11.56
N SER A 271 -17.29 27.46 -11.01
CA SER A 271 -15.89 27.64 -11.45
C SER A 271 -14.96 26.56 -10.90
N LYS A 272 -15.27 25.98 -9.73
CA LYS A 272 -14.50 24.87 -9.16
C LYS A 272 -15.07 23.54 -9.63
N ARG A 273 -14.24 22.72 -10.27
CA ARG A 273 -14.64 21.48 -10.95
C ARG A 273 -13.86 20.24 -10.55
N LYS A 274 -12.80 20.42 -9.77
CA LYS A 274 -11.88 19.36 -9.37
C LYS A 274 -11.97 19.22 -7.86
N PHE A 275 -12.41 18.06 -7.42
CA PHE A 275 -12.66 17.78 -6.02
C PHE A 275 -11.84 16.58 -5.58
N ILE A 276 -11.32 16.60 -4.36
CA ILE A 276 -10.53 15.51 -3.80
C ILE A 276 -11.21 14.91 -2.57
N ILE A 277 -11.33 13.59 -2.57
CA ILE A 277 -11.95 12.78 -1.52
C ILE A 277 -10.86 11.92 -0.90
N ASN A 278 -10.73 11.93 0.43
CA ASN A 278 -9.91 10.94 1.12
C ASN A 278 -10.74 9.66 1.33
N MET A 279 -10.18 8.52 0.93
CA MET A 279 -10.91 7.25 0.90
C MET A 279 -11.17 6.68 2.29
N ASN A 280 -10.39 7.07 3.30
CA ASN A 280 -10.67 6.75 4.70
C ASN A 280 -12.07 7.22 5.16
N VAL A 281 -12.58 8.33 4.63
CA VAL A 281 -13.94 8.82 4.92
C VAL A 281 -14.98 7.88 4.32
N VAL A 282 -14.74 7.42 3.09
CA VAL A 282 -15.62 6.49 2.37
C VAL A 282 -15.66 5.14 3.08
N ASP A 283 -14.51 4.60 3.47
CA ASP A 283 -14.42 3.33 4.20
C ASP A 283 -15.17 3.37 5.53
N MET A 284 -15.06 4.49 6.27
CA MET A 284 -15.81 4.69 7.52
C MET A 284 -17.32 4.73 7.28
N LEU A 285 -17.78 5.37 6.20
CA LEU A 285 -19.20 5.44 5.86
C LEU A 285 -19.76 4.07 5.49
N ILE A 286 -19.04 3.31 4.67
CA ILE A 286 -19.41 1.94 4.28
C ILE A 286 -19.48 1.04 5.53
N ALA A 287 -18.48 1.10 6.41
CA ALA A 287 -18.48 0.32 7.65
C ALA A 287 -19.67 0.67 8.57
N ARG A 288 -20.04 1.96 8.63
CA ARG A 288 -21.20 2.42 9.41
C ARG A 288 -22.51 1.91 8.82
N ASP A 289 -22.68 2.01 7.51
CA ASP A 289 -23.86 1.53 6.78
C ASP A 289 -24.07 0.02 7.00
N GLN A 290 -23.01 -0.79 6.82
CA GLN A 290 -23.03 -2.22 7.08
C GLN A 290 -23.39 -2.57 8.53
N ALA A 291 -22.93 -1.78 9.51
CA ALA A 291 -23.25 -1.99 10.91
C ALA A 291 -24.73 -1.67 11.24
N VAL A 292 -25.32 -0.70 10.55
CA VAL A 292 -26.74 -0.35 10.68
C VAL A 292 -27.63 -1.42 10.01
N SER A 293 -27.28 -1.86 8.81
CA SER A 293 -28.02 -2.90 8.07
C SER A 293 -28.04 -4.24 8.83
N ARG A 294 -26.94 -4.61 9.50
CA ARG A 294 -26.88 -5.80 10.38
C ARG A 294 -27.72 -5.71 11.66
N ARG A 295 -28.12 -4.51 12.08
CA ARG A 295 -29.00 -4.30 13.24
C ARG A 295 -30.49 -4.34 12.87
N LEU A 296 -30.82 -4.05 11.61
CA LEU A 296 -32.19 -4.07 11.09
C LEU A 296 -32.63 -5.45 10.58
N SER A 297 -31.70 -6.41 10.49
CA SER A 297 -31.94 -7.80 10.07
C SER A 297 -32.27 -8.76 11.24
N TRP A 298 -32.82 -8.25 12.35
CA TRP A 298 -33.28 -9.03 13.51
C TRP A 298 -34.79 -8.90 13.68
#